data_AF-A0A8I1XRC0-F1
#
_entry.id   AF-A0A8I1XRC0-F1
#
_cell.length_a   1.000
_cell.length_b   1.000
_cell.length_c   1.000
_cell.angle_alpha   90.00
_cell.angle_beta   90.00
_cell.angle_gamma   90.00
#
_symmetry.space_group_name_H-M   'P 1'
#
loop_
_entity.id
_entity.type
_entity.pdbx_description
1 polymer ?
#
loop_
_entity_poly.entity_id
_entity_poly.type
_entity_poly.pdbx_seq_one_letter_code
_entity_poly.pdbx_strand_id
1 'polypeptide(L)'
;MNNYIISFTKKFDYFFEQKEISNIIYLHDEDDNERLDHVLFLEKDDGNVIGLYIRGMNPLISVNRIYDLDDFNLFASYEGLVESKENIKLRIEYICLFFSSEYNELLGFYLSNNDASNSLFVLFLQDEIDVKKNYSKSDASKVLKNKYSTEGYITYEKKSESDWREMKMECQQ
;
A
#
# COMPACT_ATOMS: atom_id res chain seq x y z
N MET A 1 -13.22 15.91 -5.07
CA MET A 1 -12.29 15.30 -4.08
C MET A 1 -12.34 16.09 -2.79
N ASN A 2 -12.58 15.44 -1.65
CA ASN A 2 -12.61 16.12 -0.34
C ASN A 2 -11.17 16.45 0.14
N ASN A 3 -11.02 17.33 1.13
CA ASN A 3 -9.71 17.76 1.63
C ASN A 3 -8.85 16.61 2.16
N TYR A 4 -9.50 15.58 2.72
CA TYR A 4 -8.81 14.40 3.22
C TYR A 4 -8.13 13.64 2.07
N ILE A 5 -8.87 13.31 1.02
CA ILE A 5 -8.36 12.58 -0.15
C ILE A 5 -7.29 13.43 -0.86
N ILE A 6 -7.44 14.76 -0.95
CA ILE A 6 -6.41 15.66 -1.49
C ILE A 6 -5.11 15.59 -0.69
N SER A 7 -5.19 15.59 0.64
CA SER A 7 -4.01 15.44 1.49
C SER A 7 -3.35 14.08 1.25
N PHE A 8 -4.17 13.05 1.14
CA PHE A 8 -3.72 11.67 0.98
C PHE A 8 -3.07 11.40 -0.38
N THR A 9 -3.63 11.92 -1.47
CA THR A 9 -3.04 11.80 -2.82
C THR A 9 -1.69 12.51 -2.90
N LYS A 10 -1.54 13.70 -2.30
CA LYS A 10 -0.24 14.39 -2.18
C LYS A 10 0.80 13.57 -1.40
N LYS A 11 0.35 12.90 -0.33
CA LYS A 11 1.20 11.99 0.44
C LYS A 11 1.68 10.84 -0.43
N PHE A 12 0.79 10.24 -1.22
CA PHE A 12 1.15 9.17 -2.15
C PHE A 12 2.07 9.63 -3.28
N ASP A 13 1.86 10.83 -3.83
CA ASP A 13 2.77 11.40 -4.82
C ASP A 13 4.19 11.50 -4.24
N TYR A 14 4.32 12.05 -3.03
CA TYR A 14 5.61 12.20 -2.36
C TYR A 14 6.35 10.86 -2.17
N PHE A 15 5.62 9.83 -1.69
CA PHE A 15 6.24 8.55 -1.36
C PHE A 15 6.44 7.63 -2.57
N PHE A 16 5.57 7.68 -3.57
CA PHE A 16 5.50 6.62 -4.59
C PHE A 16 5.68 7.12 -6.02
N GLU A 17 5.32 8.35 -6.36
CA GLU A 17 5.38 8.80 -7.77
C GLU A 17 6.81 8.72 -8.30
N GLN A 18 6.97 7.99 -9.41
CA GLN A 18 8.23 7.77 -10.11
C GLN A 18 9.35 7.15 -9.26
N LYS A 19 9.04 6.55 -8.11
CA LYS A 19 10.01 5.83 -7.30
C LYS A 19 10.25 4.42 -7.83
N GLU A 20 11.45 3.91 -7.61
CA GLU A 20 11.82 2.53 -7.92
C GLU A 20 11.87 1.72 -6.63
N ILE A 21 11.07 0.66 -6.56
CA ILE A 21 11.02 -0.30 -5.44
C ILE A 21 11.82 -1.53 -5.84
N SER A 22 12.87 -1.84 -5.09
CA SER A 22 13.75 -2.96 -5.34
C SER A 22 13.24 -4.24 -4.64
N ASN A 23 12.78 -4.11 -3.39
CA ASN A 23 12.32 -5.23 -2.57
C ASN A 23 11.08 -4.86 -1.74
N ILE A 24 10.29 -5.88 -1.43
CA ILE A 24 9.33 -5.88 -0.33
C ILE A 24 10.03 -6.50 0.86
N ILE A 25 9.92 -5.88 2.02
CA ILE A 25 10.50 -6.36 3.27
C ILE A 25 9.33 -6.65 4.22
N TYR A 26 9.23 -7.91 4.64
CA TYR A 26 8.35 -8.37 5.70
C TYR A 26 9.14 -8.43 7.01
N LEU A 27 8.45 -8.16 8.11
CA LEU A 27 9.00 -8.36 9.44
C LEU A 27 8.46 -9.66 10.02
N HIS A 28 9.34 -10.42 10.66
CA HIS A 28 9.02 -11.63 11.39
C HIS A 28 9.41 -11.42 12.86
N ASP A 29 8.64 -11.98 13.79
CA ASP A 29 9.06 -12.07 15.19
C ASP A 29 10.30 -12.98 15.27
N GLU A 30 11.29 -12.60 16.06
CA GLU A 30 12.49 -13.42 16.25
C GLU A 30 12.20 -14.72 17.05
N ASP A 31 11.19 -14.72 17.93
CA ASP A 31 10.90 -15.86 18.82
C ASP A 31 10.33 -17.07 18.07
N ASP A 32 9.31 -16.86 17.25
CA ASP A 32 8.59 -17.91 16.53
C ASP A 32 8.71 -17.83 15.00
N ASN A 33 9.36 -16.78 14.47
CA ASN A 33 9.51 -16.50 13.05
C ASN A 33 8.16 -16.30 12.32
N GLU A 34 7.09 -16.01 13.05
CA GLU A 34 5.79 -15.64 12.48
C GLU A 34 5.88 -14.25 11.83
N ARG A 35 5.31 -14.14 10.63
CA ARG A 35 5.28 -12.87 9.90
C ARG A 35 4.28 -11.93 10.57
N LEU A 36 4.71 -10.69 10.82
CA LEU A 36 3.80 -9.60 11.16
C LEU A 36 3.00 -9.21 9.90
N ASP A 37 1.68 -9.34 9.98
CA ASP A 37 0.72 -9.04 8.92
C ASP A 37 0.34 -7.57 8.83
N HIS A 38 0.45 -6.83 9.92
CA HIS A 38 0.04 -5.43 10.05
C HIS A 38 1.13 -4.41 9.63
N VAL A 39 2.30 -4.87 9.19
CA VAL A 39 3.43 -4.03 8.77
C VAL A 39 4.05 -4.50 7.47
N LEU A 40 4.46 -3.55 6.64
CA LEU A 40 5.12 -3.81 5.36
C LEU A 40 6.15 -2.72 5.10
N PHE A 41 7.34 -3.08 4.64
CA PHE A 41 8.32 -2.11 4.17
C PHE A 41 8.58 -2.31 2.67
N LEU A 42 8.72 -1.21 1.94
CA LEU A 42 9.08 -1.20 0.53
C LEU A 42 10.44 -0.52 0.38
N GLU A 43 11.45 -1.30 0.05
CA GLU A 43 12.83 -0.84 -0.11
C GLU A 43 13.02 -0.27 -1.51
N LYS A 44 13.60 0.93 -1.58
CA LYS A 44 13.98 1.59 -2.83
C LYS A 44 15.35 1.09 -3.32
N ASP A 45 15.71 1.45 -4.54
CA ASP A 45 17.03 1.15 -5.12
C ASP A 45 18.19 1.81 -4.35
N ASP A 46 17.96 2.99 -3.78
CA ASP A 46 18.89 3.75 -2.93
C ASP A 46 19.04 3.18 -1.50
N GLY A 47 18.31 2.11 -1.16
CA GLY A 47 18.32 1.48 0.16
C GLY A 47 17.45 2.19 1.22
N ASN A 48 16.84 3.33 0.91
CA ASN A 48 15.82 3.90 1.80
C ASN A 48 14.51 3.09 1.70
N VAL A 49 13.63 3.23 2.68
CA VAL A 49 12.37 2.47 2.73
C VAL A 49 11.15 3.36 2.78
N ILE A 50 10.01 2.76 2.45
CA ILE A 50 8.68 3.28 2.75
C ILE A 50 8.02 2.23 3.64
N GLY A 51 7.92 2.51 4.93
CA GLY A 51 7.21 1.68 5.89
C GLY A 51 5.72 1.96 5.85
N LEU A 52 4.91 0.92 5.94
CA LEU A 52 3.46 0.95 6.05
C LEU A 52 3.07 0.16 7.30
N TYR A 53 2.21 0.73 8.12
CA TYR A 53 1.71 0.10 9.34
C TYR A 53 0.22 0.36 9.47
N ILE A 54 -0.56 -0.68 9.76
CA ILE A 54 -2.00 -0.56 10.00
C ILE A 54 -2.35 -0.91 11.45
N ARG A 55 -3.18 -0.07 12.05
CA ARG A 55 -3.81 -0.30 13.36
C ARG A 55 -5.15 0.44 13.39
N GLY A 56 -6.09 -0.01 12.57
CA GLY A 56 -7.39 0.64 12.35
C GLY A 56 -7.51 1.33 11.00
N MET A 57 -8.12 2.52 10.97
CA MET A 57 -8.77 3.08 9.77
C MET A 57 -7.86 3.38 8.55
N ASN A 58 -6.65 3.91 8.77
CA ASN A 58 -5.76 4.32 7.67
C ASN A 58 -4.30 4.01 7.98
N PRO A 59 -3.49 3.63 6.97
CA PRO A 59 -2.11 3.25 7.20
C PRO A 59 -1.25 4.44 7.63
N LEU A 60 -0.42 4.22 8.65
CA LEU A 60 0.72 5.07 8.94
C LEU A 60 1.81 4.79 7.91
N ILE A 61 2.54 5.85 7.53
CA ILE A 61 3.63 5.77 6.56
C ILE A 61 4.88 6.35 7.20
N SER A 62 5.99 5.63 7.13
CA SER A 62 7.31 6.08 7.60
C SER A 62 8.34 6.02 6.47
N VAL A 63 9.39 6.84 6.56
CA VAL A 63 10.59 6.79 5.71
C VAL A 63 11.76 6.07 6.36
N ASN A 64 11.64 5.72 7.63
CA ASN A 64 12.71 5.13 8.41
C ASN A 64 12.59 3.61 8.38
N ARG A 65 13.72 2.92 8.40
CA ARG A 65 13.74 1.48 8.66
C ARG A 65 13.45 1.24 10.14
N ILE A 66 12.91 0.07 10.44
CA ILE A 66 12.53 -0.30 11.81
C ILE A 66 13.70 -0.17 12.81
N TYR A 67 14.92 -0.55 12.41
CA TYR A 67 16.11 -0.45 13.27
C TYR A 67 16.79 0.92 13.26
N ASP A 68 16.48 1.78 12.27
CA ASP A 68 17.01 3.15 12.26
C ASP A 68 16.17 4.02 13.21
N LEU A 69 14.84 3.89 13.12
CA LEU A 69 13.89 4.49 14.02
C LEU A 69 12.58 3.70 14.01
N ASP A 70 12.17 3.23 15.18
CA ASP A 70 10.91 2.50 15.35
C ASP A 70 9.70 3.45 15.44
N ASP A 71 9.37 4.07 14.29
CA ASP A 71 8.22 4.97 14.17
C ASP A 71 6.87 4.29 14.46
N PHE A 72 6.81 2.97 14.37
CA PHE A 72 5.61 2.17 14.60
C PHE A 72 5.54 1.59 16.02
N ASN A 73 6.61 1.79 16.82
CA ASN A 73 6.74 1.31 18.19
C ASN A 73 6.52 -0.22 18.32
N LEU A 74 7.05 -0.99 17.37
CA LEU A 74 6.97 -2.46 17.35
C LEU A 74 7.79 -3.09 18.48
N PHE A 75 8.95 -2.52 18.85
CA PHE A 75 9.77 -3.08 19.94
C PHE A 75 9.14 -2.93 21.33
N ALA A 76 7.99 -2.25 21.44
CA ALA A 76 7.18 -2.30 22.65
C ALA A 76 6.35 -3.59 22.78
N SER A 77 6.19 -4.33 21.68
CA SER A 77 5.39 -5.56 21.60
C SER A 77 6.22 -6.80 21.23
N TYR A 78 7.38 -6.61 20.60
CA TYR A 78 8.25 -7.69 20.13
C TYR A 78 9.65 -7.57 20.74
N GLU A 79 10.21 -8.68 21.23
CA GLU A 79 11.55 -8.70 21.82
C GLU A 79 12.64 -8.55 20.75
N GLY A 80 12.39 -9.14 19.58
CA GLY A 80 13.28 -9.12 18.43
C GLY A 80 12.47 -9.18 17.14
N LEU A 81 13.05 -8.69 16.06
CA LEU A 81 12.44 -8.72 14.73
C LEU A 81 13.49 -9.21 13.74
N VAL A 82 13.04 -9.80 12.63
CA VAL A 82 13.89 -10.24 11.52
C VAL A 82 13.30 -9.76 10.19
N GLU A 83 14.14 -9.17 9.33
CA GLU A 83 13.75 -8.77 7.97
C GLU A 83 13.78 -9.97 7.01
N SER A 84 12.67 -10.23 6.33
CA SER A 84 12.57 -11.17 5.21
C SER A 84 12.31 -10.39 3.92
N LYS A 85 13.20 -10.52 2.93
CA LYS A 85 13.16 -9.72 1.70
C LYS A 85 12.66 -10.52 0.50
N GLU A 86 11.79 -9.90 -0.27
CA GLU A 86 11.25 -10.43 -1.52
C GLU A 86 11.48 -9.43 -2.68
N ASN A 87 12.11 -9.86 -3.76
CA ASN A 87 12.41 -8.99 -4.89
C ASN A 87 11.17 -8.70 -5.77
N ILE A 88 11.05 -7.46 -6.27
CA ILE A 88 9.97 -7.05 -7.17
C ILE A 88 10.40 -6.13 -8.34
N LYS A 89 11.47 -5.33 -8.20
CA LYS A 89 11.94 -4.35 -9.22
C LYS A 89 10.79 -3.65 -9.96
N LEU A 90 10.21 -2.65 -9.30
CA LEU A 90 9.04 -1.92 -9.78
C LEU A 90 9.32 -0.42 -9.82
N ARG A 91 9.34 0.17 -11.03
CA ARG A 91 9.24 1.61 -11.20
C ARG A 91 7.77 2.02 -11.20
N ILE A 92 7.38 2.91 -10.29
CA ILE A 92 5.99 3.29 -10.10
C ILE A 92 5.62 4.41 -11.07
N GLU A 93 4.88 4.05 -12.10
CA GLU A 93 4.41 4.98 -13.15
C GLU A 93 2.89 5.05 -13.22
N TYR A 94 2.22 4.21 -12.43
CA TYR A 94 0.79 4.20 -12.26
C TYR A 94 0.45 3.92 -10.80
N ILE A 95 -0.39 4.76 -10.22
CA ILE A 95 -0.90 4.65 -8.85
C ILE A 95 -2.41 4.65 -8.91
N CYS A 96 -3.02 3.74 -8.16
CA CYS A 96 -4.46 3.60 -8.05
C CYS A 96 -4.81 3.38 -6.59
N LEU A 97 -5.57 4.31 -6.00
CA LEU A 97 -6.00 4.28 -4.61
C LEU A 97 -7.46 3.87 -4.54
N PHE A 98 -7.78 3.01 -3.59
CA PHE A 98 -9.14 2.54 -3.34
C PHE A 98 -9.59 3.05 -1.98
N PHE A 99 -10.61 3.90 -1.96
CA PHE A 99 -11.18 4.46 -0.73
C PHE A 99 -12.59 3.93 -0.51
N SER A 100 -13.00 3.74 0.75
CA SER A 100 -14.41 3.47 1.07
C SER A 100 -15.30 4.62 0.55
N SER A 101 -16.49 4.29 0.05
CA SER A 101 -17.50 5.31 -0.30
C SER A 101 -18.20 5.90 0.91
N GLU A 102 -18.23 5.17 2.02
CA GLU A 102 -18.93 5.57 3.26
C GLU A 102 -17.98 6.24 4.25
N TYR A 103 -16.72 5.79 4.28
CA TYR A 103 -15.71 6.25 5.23
C TYR A 103 -14.51 6.87 4.51
N ASN A 104 -13.83 7.82 5.17
CA ASN A 104 -12.57 8.39 4.68
C ASN A 104 -11.40 7.42 4.96
N GLU A 105 -11.51 6.20 4.45
CA GLU A 105 -10.59 5.09 4.71
C GLU A 105 -9.99 4.60 3.41
N LEU A 106 -8.67 4.45 3.39
CA LEU A 106 -7.97 3.79 2.31
C LEU A 106 -8.08 2.27 2.49
N LEU A 107 -8.81 1.62 1.60
CA LEU A 107 -8.97 0.16 1.56
C LEU A 107 -7.75 -0.55 0.98
N GLY A 108 -6.99 0.14 0.12
CA GLY A 108 -5.79 -0.41 -0.49
C GLY A 108 -5.29 0.47 -1.62
N PHE A 109 -4.21 0.02 -2.25
CA PHE A 109 -3.68 0.67 -3.43
C PHE A 109 -3.05 -0.34 -4.39
N TYR A 110 -2.96 0.07 -5.64
CA TYR A 110 -2.32 -0.65 -6.71
C TYR A 110 -1.25 0.23 -7.35
N LEU A 111 -0.05 -0.32 -7.49
CA LEU A 111 1.10 0.30 -8.12
C LEU A 111 1.49 -0.53 -9.34
N SER A 112 1.85 0.10 -10.44
CA SER A 112 2.49 -0.59 -11.56
C SER A 112 3.47 0.29 -12.31
N ASN A 113 4.31 -0.34 -13.11
CA ASN A 113 4.99 0.34 -14.20
C ASN A 113 4.01 0.64 -15.34
N ASN A 114 4.48 1.39 -16.34
CA ASN A 114 3.65 1.94 -17.41
C ASN A 114 2.97 0.86 -18.27
N ASP A 115 3.65 -0.27 -18.51
CA ASP A 115 3.11 -1.40 -19.26
C ASP A 115 2.39 -2.45 -18.39
N ALA A 116 2.35 -2.22 -17.07
CA ALA A 116 1.80 -3.13 -16.06
C ALA A 116 2.43 -4.55 -16.04
N SER A 117 3.64 -4.71 -16.58
CA SER A 117 4.38 -5.99 -16.51
C SER A 117 4.83 -6.34 -15.10
N ASN A 118 5.08 -5.32 -14.26
CA ASN A 118 5.29 -5.48 -12.83
C ASN A 118 4.26 -4.64 -12.08
N SER A 119 3.68 -5.23 -11.06
CA SER A 119 2.68 -4.55 -10.24
C SER A 119 2.70 -5.03 -8.81
N LEU A 120 2.18 -4.19 -7.94
CA LEU A 120 1.99 -4.45 -6.53
C LEU A 120 0.60 -4.00 -6.13
N PHE A 121 -0.21 -4.95 -5.67
CA PHE A 121 -1.49 -4.67 -5.04
C PHE A 121 -1.34 -4.85 -3.53
N VAL A 122 -1.66 -3.81 -2.77
CA VAL A 122 -1.67 -3.82 -1.30
C VAL A 122 -3.09 -3.56 -0.84
N LEU A 123 -3.61 -4.45 -0.01
CA LEU A 123 -4.96 -4.40 0.52
C LEU A 123 -4.93 -4.36 2.05
N PHE A 124 -5.68 -3.44 2.62
CA PHE A 124 -5.79 -3.24 4.05
C PHE A 124 -7.05 -3.93 4.59
N LEU A 125 -6.89 -4.81 5.57
CA LEU A 125 -7.95 -5.64 6.13
C LEU A 125 -7.99 -5.48 7.66
N GLN A 126 -8.63 -4.41 8.16
CA GLN A 126 -8.72 -4.04 9.60
C GLN A 126 -7.36 -3.90 10.32
N ASP A 127 -6.70 -5.01 10.60
CA ASP A 127 -5.40 -5.15 11.22
C ASP A 127 -4.37 -5.85 10.32
N GLU A 128 -4.74 -6.38 9.15
CA GLU A 128 -3.81 -7.10 8.27
C GLU A 128 -3.51 -6.33 6.96
N ILE A 129 -2.33 -6.59 6.38
CA ILE A 129 -1.89 -6.13 5.06
C ILE A 129 -1.69 -7.34 4.14
N ASP A 130 -2.60 -7.51 3.18
CA ASP A 130 -2.48 -8.48 2.09
C ASP A 130 -1.72 -7.85 0.91
N VAL A 131 -0.75 -8.59 0.36
CA VAL A 131 0.18 -8.09 -0.66
C VAL A 131 0.23 -9.08 -1.82
N LYS A 132 -0.08 -8.62 -3.04
CA LYS A 132 -0.04 -9.42 -4.26
C LYS A 132 0.84 -8.78 -5.31
N LYS A 133 1.86 -9.50 -5.77
CA LYS A 133 2.74 -9.07 -6.85
C LYS A 133 2.21 -9.52 -8.21
N ASN A 134 2.54 -8.77 -9.25
CA ASN A 134 2.22 -9.06 -10.65
C ASN A 134 0.74 -9.42 -10.82
N TYR A 135 -0.09 -8.72 -10.05
CA TYR A 135 -1.53 -8.88 -10.03
C TYR A 135 -2.15 -7.94 -11.06
N SER A 136 -3.21 -8.34 -11.74
CA SER A 136 -3.87 -7.43 -12.67
C SER A 136 -4.72 -6.41 -11.91
N LYS A 137 -4.80 -5.17 -12.40
CA LYS A 137 -5.72 -4.16 -11.85
C LYS A 137 -7.17 -4.65 -11.86
N SER A 138 -7.60 -5.36 -12.91
CA SER A 138 -8.94 -5.93 -12.98
C SER A 138 -9.22 -6.95 -11.88
N ASP A 139 -8.23 -7.77 -11.52
CA ASP A 139 -8.40 -8.74 -10.44
C ASP A 139 -8.35 -8.06 -9.07
N ALA A 140 -7.52 -7.02 -8.89
CA ALA A 140 -7.54 -6.18 -7.69
C ALA A 140 -8.94 -5.56 -7.47
N SER A 141 -9.53 -5.00 -8.52
CA SER A 141 -10.89 -4.45 -8.47
C SER A 141 -11.96 -5.51 -8.16
N LYS A 142 -11.82 -6.75 -8.65
CA LYS A 142 -12.73 -7.86 -8.29
C LYS A 142 -12.61 -8.24 -6.82
N VAL A 143 -11.38 -8.32 -6.28
CA VAL A 143 -11.16 -8.60 -4.85
C VAL A 143 -11.82 -7.54 -3.98
N LEU A 144 -11.62 -6.26 -4.31
CA LEU A 144 -12.27 -5.15 -3.62
C LEU A 144 -13.78 -5.21 -3.74
N LYS A 145 -14.33 -5.45 -4.93
CA LYS A 145 -15.78 -5.57 -5.14
C LYS A 145 -16.37 -6.72 -4.31
N ASN A 146 -15.68 -7.85 -4.21
CA ASN A 146 -16.17 -8.99 -3.44
C ASN A 146 -16.12 -8.71 -1.93
N LYS A 147 -15.05 -8.10 -1.43
CA LYS A 147 -14.87 -7.80 0.00
C LYS A 147 -15.74 -6.64 0.49
N TYR A 148 -15.90 -5.60 -0.32
CA TYR A 148 -16.60 -4.36 0.03
C TYR A 148 -17.87 -4.17 -0.82
N SER A 149 -18.53 -5.27 -1.19
CA SER A 149 -19.72 -5.25 -2.07
C SER A 149 -20.87 -4.41 -1.54
N THR A 150 -21.02 -4.33 -0.21
CA THR A 150 -22.09 -3.62 0.48
C THR A 150 -21.80 -2.13 0.68
N GLU A 151 -20.56 -1.79 0.99
CA GLU A 151 -20.12 -0.42 1.34
C GLU A 151 -19.67 0.38 0.11
N GLY A 152 -19.24 -0.33 -0.95
CA GLY A 152 -18.67 0.26 -2.16
C GLY A 152 -17.29 0.87 -1.95
N TYR A 153 -16.66 1.29 -3.05
CA TYR A 153 -15.41 2.04 -3.02
C TYR A 153 -15.30 3.04 -4.17
N ILE A 154 -14.56 4.12 -3.92
CA ILE A 154 -14.20 5.13 -4.91
C ILE A 154 -12.73 4.92 -5.29
N THR A 155 -12.44 4.98 -6.58
CA THR A 155 -11.08 4.81 -7.08
C THR A 155 -10.50 6.15 -7.51
N TYR A 156 -9.26 6.42 -7.15
CA TYR A 156 -8.49 7.56 -7.64
C TYR A 156 -7.24 7.05 -8.34
N GLU A 157 -7.00 7.53 -9.56
CA GLU A 157 -5.92 7.03 -10.40
C GLU A 157 -5.03 8.15 -10.88
N LYS A 158 -3.75 7.81 -11.02
CA LYS A 158 -2.74 8.72 -11.55
C LYS A 158 -1.73 7.92 -12.36
N LYS A 159 -1.53 8.35 -13.61
CA LYS A 159 -0.38 7.95 -14.43
C LYS A 159 0.76 8.95 -14.21
N SER A 160 1.99 8.53 -14.47
CA SER A 160 3.16 9.38 -14.49
C SER A 160 2.86 10.66 -15.29
N GLU A 161 3.27 11.81 -14.73
CA GLU A 161 3.11 13.13 -15.37
C GLU A 161 1.65 13.56 -15.62
N SER A 162 0.67 12.90 -14.98
CA SER A 162 -0.74 13.29 -15.03
C SER A 162 -1.27 13.68 -13.66
N ASP A 163 -2.36 14.46 -13.66
CA ASP A 163 -3.11 14.76 -12.46
C ASP A 163 -3.98 13.56 -12.03
N TRP A 164 -4.25 13.50 -10.72
CA TRP A 164 -5.19 12.54 -10.15
C TRP A 164 -6.57 12.67 -10.77
N ARG A 165 -7.17 11.52 -11.10
CA ARG A 165 -8.53 11.41 -11.63
C ARG A 165 -9.36 10.52 -10.74
N GLU A 166 -10.53 11.02 -10.34
CA GLU A 166 -11.56 10.20 -9.72
C GLU A 166 -12.21 9.32 -10.80
N MET A 167 -12.17 8.01 -10.57
CA MET A 167 -12.84 7.03 -11.41
C MET A 167 -14.12 6.64 -10.68
N LYS A 168 -15.25 7.22 -11.10
CA LYS A 168 -16.56 6.79 -10.62
C LYS A 168 -16.79 5.36 -11.07
N MET A 169 -17.01 4.45 -10.12
CA MET A 169 -17.59 3.16 -10.48
C MET A 169 -19.02 3.40 -10.93
N GLU A 170 -19.31 3.09 -12.19
CA GLU A 170 -20.68 2.73 -12.54
C GLU A 170 -20.99 1.44 -11.77
N CYS A 171 -21.67 1.55 -10.63
CA CYS A 171 -22.39 0.42 -10.08
C CYS A 171 -23.43 0.03 -11.12
N GLN A 172 -23.12 -0.96 -11.96
CA GLN A 172 -24.15 -1.63 -12.74
C GLN A 172 -25.03 -2.41 -11.76
N GLN A 173 -26.32 -2.07 -11.88
CA GLN A 173 -27.51 -2.51 -11.14
C GLN A 173 -27.49 -3.96 -10.67
#